data_AF-A0A5J5MHB2-F1
#
_entry.id   AF-A0A5J5MHB2-F1
#
_cell.length_a   1.000
_cell.length_b   1.000
_cell.length_c   1.000
_cell.angle_alpha   90.00
_cell.angle_beta   90.00
_cell.angle_gamma   90.00
#
_symmetry.space_group_name_H-M   'P 1'
#
loop_
_entity.id
_entity.type
_entity.pdbx_description
1 polymer ?
#
loop_
_entity_poly.entity_id
_entity_poly.type
_entity_poly.pdbx_seq_one_letter_code
_entity_poly.pdbx_strand_id
1 'polypeptide(L)'
;MSKNVVIAEQEKNKEHCPEDIDDKLSESTDDEGEDTSDEDKEEDSNPNKDTHAPLELMTEFLRAEMGHDYHLAKKLCQMILIYEPENPEAKEFFSLIEEMLLMEKAQNLEEEDDESEDDNSESEGGSTEDPSEESSDECEDG
;
A
#
# COMPACT_ATOMS: atom_id res chain seq x y z
N MET A 1 -52.07 23.64 23.32
CA MET A 1 -51.35 22.92 24.39
C MET A 1 -50.22 22.13 23.75
N SER A 2 -49.12 21.94 24.46
CA SER A 2 -47.93 21.15 24.07
C SER A 2 -47.03 21.76 23.00
N LYS A 3 -45.70 21.63 23.10
CA LYS A 3 -44.80 21.30 24.22
C LYS A 3 -43.39 21.73 23.76
N ASN A 4 -42.70 22.58 24.52
CA ASN A 4 -41.25 22.72 24.31
C ASN A 4 -40.59 21.41 24.74
N VAL A 5 -39.70 20.85 23.92
CA VAL A 5 -38.80 19.79 24.36
C VAL A 5 -37.37 20.26 24.14
N VAL A 6 -36.65 20.42 25.25
CA VAL A 6 -35.23 20.74 25.30
C VAL A 6 -34.53 19.45 25.66
N ILE A 7 -33.65 18.97 24.79
CA ILE A 7 -32.73 17.86 25.03
C ILE A 7 -31.45 18.26 24.28
N ALA A 8 -30.56 19.06 24.87
CA ALA A 8 -29.60 18.68 25.92
C ALA A 8 -28.58 17.68 25.37
N GLU A 9 -27.41 18.19 24.99
CA GLU A 9 -26.25 17.40 24.59
C GLU A 9 -25.82 16.50 25.76
N GLN A 10 -25.38 15.27 25.44
CA GLN A 10 -24.78 14.37 26.42
C GLN A 10 -23.37 14.02 25.98
N GLU A 11 -22.45 14.92 26.30
CA GLU A 11 -21.02 14.63 26.36
C GLU A 11 -20.80 13.49 27.36
N LYS A 12 -20.26 12.36 26.91
CA LYS A 12 -19.97 11.21 27.76
C LYS A 12 -18.49 10.84 27.69
N ASN A 13 -17.72 11.61 28.45
CA ASN A 13 -16.43 11.19 28.92
C ASN A 13 -16.51 9.79 29.56
N LYS A 14 -15.60 8.91 29.15
CA LYS A 14 -15.27 7.66 29.85
C LYS A 14 -13.76 7.62 29.98
N GLU A 15 -13.26 8.11 31.09
CA GLU A 15 -11.92 7.76 31.54
C GLU A 15 -11.87 6.24 31.73
N HIS A 16 -10.90 5.58 31.12
CA HIS A 16 -10.57 4.19 31.40
C HIS A 16 -9.12 4.14 31.88
N CYS A 17 -8.96 4.11 33.20
CA CYS A 17 -7.69 3.72 33.80
C CYS A 17 -7.54 2.19 33.65
N PRO A 18 -6.43 1.68 33.11
CA PRO A 18 -6.03 0.29 33.31
C PRO A 18 -5.43 0.15 34.73
N GLU A 19 -5.73 -0.97 35.38
CA GLU A 19 -5.25 -1.30 36.74
C GLU A 19 -3.87 -1.98 36.67
N ASP A 20 -2.97 -1.64 37.60
CA ASP A 20 -1.64 -2.26 37.72
C ASP A 20 -1.73 -3.76 38.00
N ILE A 21 -1.06 -4.58 37.18
CA ILE A 21 -0.87 -6.02 37.41
C ILE A 21 0.55 -6.33 37.91
N ASP A 22 0.73 -6.20 39.22
CA ASP A 22 1.88 -6.74 39.96
C ASP A 22 1.73 -8.28 40.08
N ASP A 23 2.28 -9.06 39.15
CA ASP A 23 2.41 -10.51 39.34
C ASP A 23 3.79 -11.09 39.00
N LYS A 24 4.62 -11.07 40.05
CA LYS A 24 5.45 -12.18 40.53
C LYS A 24 6.07 -13.14 39.49
N LEU A 25 7.38 -12.92 39.31
CA LEU A 25 8.42 -13.94 39.12
C LEU A 25 8.03 -15.36 39.59
N SER A 26 8.25 -16.36 38.73
CA SER A 26 8.33 -17.78 39.08
C SER A 26 9.36 -18.46 38.17
N GLU A 27 10.02 -19.51 38.67
CA GLU A 27 11.38 -19.90 38.23
C GLU A 27 11.47 -21.29 37.56
N SER A 28 12.51 -21.45 36.74
CA SER A 28 13.18 -22.69 36.24
C SER A 28 12.41 -24.00 36.03
N THR A 29 12.68 -24.64 34.88
CA THR A 29 13.39 -25.94 34.87
C THR A 29 14.30 -26.04 33.64
N ASP A 30 15.56 -26.43 33.87
CA ASP A 30 16.49 -26.94 32.85
C ASP A 30 16.05 -28.37 32.47
N ASP A 31 16.04 -28.73 31.18
CA ASP A 31 15.90 -30.12 30.74
C ASP A 31 16.75 -30.37 29.48
N GLU A 32 17.35 -31.55 29.41
CA GLU A 32 18.59 -31.79 28.65
C GLU A 32 18.34 -32.11 27.17
N GLY A 33 19.34 -31.79 26.33
CA GLY A 33 19.22 -31.90 24.88
C GLY A 33 19.21 -33.34 24.34
N GLU A 34 18.39 -33.56 23.31
CA GLU A 34 18.51 -34.69 22.38
C GLU A 34 18.80 -34.15 20.98
N ASP A 35 19.97 -34.49 20.45
CA ASP A 35 20.47 -34.10 19.13
C ASP A 35 20.16 -35.22 18.13
N THR A 36 19.32 -34.96 17.12
CA THR A 36 19.39 -35.52 15.74
C THR A 36 18.17 -35.12 14.90
N SER A 37 18.23 -33.92 14.32
CA SER A 37 17.45 -33.58 13.12
C SER A 37 18.37 -32.93 12.09
N ASP A 38 18.71 -33.68 11.04
CA ASP A 38 19.27 -33.11 9.80
C ASP A 38 18.13 -32.32 9.12
N GLU A 39 17.86 -31.13 9.62
CA GLU A 39 17.00 -30.16 8.95
C GLU A 39 17.88 -29.42 7.94
N ASP A 40 17.64 -29.73 6.66
CA ASP A 40 18.07 -28.90 5.54
C ASP A 40 17.80 -27.44 5.90
N LYS A 41 18.86 -26.62 5.89
CA LYS A 41 18.77 -25.21 6.25
C LYS A 41 18.06 -24.46 5.13
N GLU A 42 16.74 -24.59 5.13
CA GLU A 42 15.83 -23.60 4.57
C GLU A 42 16.32 -22.22 4.98
N GLU A 43 16.29 -21.31 4.02
CA GLU A 43 16.98 -20.03 4.06
C GLU A 43 16.32 -19.10 5.09
N ASP A 44 16.63 -19.34 6.37
CA ASP A 44 16.33 -18.50 7.51
C ASP A 44 17.17 -17.21 7.41
N SER A 45 16.81 -16.42 6.41
CA SER A 45 17.01 -14.98 6.34
C SER A 45 16.14 -14.31 7.40
N ASN A 46 16.32 -14.76 8.64
CA ASN A 46 15.81 -14.19 9.88
C ASN A 46 16.13 -12.69 9.81
N PRO A 47 15.13 -11.80 9.57
CA PRO A 47 15.38 -10.38 9.41
C PRO A 47 15.53 -9.73 10.80
N ASN A 48 16.33 -10.36 11.65
CA ASN A 48 16.66 -9.98 13.02
C ASN A 48 17.66 -8.83 13.02
N LYS A 49 17.18 -7.70 12.51
CA LYS A 49 17.85 -6.41 12.44
C LYS A 49 16.76 -5.40 12.14
N ASP A 50 16.47 -4.52 13.09
CA ASP A 50 15.52 -3.40 12.97
C ASP A 50 15.94 -2.46 11.83
N THR A 51 15.65 -2.88 10.60
CA THR A 51 16.17 -2.29 9.38
C THR A 51 15.06 -1.48 8.78
N HIS A 52 14.95 -0.23 9.22
CA HIS A 52 13.98 0.70 8.66
C HIS A 52 14.10 0.76 7.14
N ALA A 53 12.95 0.90 6.48
CA ALA A 53 12.88 1.05 5.04
C ALA A 53 13.73 2.27 4.61
N PRO A 54 14.46 2.20 3.48
CA PRO A 54 15.24 3.35 3.00
C PRO A 54 14.38 4.60 2.84
N LEU A 55 14.90 5.77 3.26
CA LEU A 55 14.15 7.03 3.17
C LEU A 55 13.67 7.32 1.73
N GLU A 56 14.48 6.98 0.73
CA GLU A 56 14.13 7.08 -0.69
C GLU A 56 12.86 6.29 -1.03
N LEU A 57 12.75 5.05 -0.55
CA LEU A 57 11.57 4.19 -0.72
C LEU A 57 10.33 4.79 -0.05
N MET A 58 10.46 5.33 1.17
CA MET A 58 9.36 6.04 1.85
C MET A 58 8.94 7.31 1.11
N THR A 59 9.89 8.11 0.61
CA THR A 59 9.56 9.32 -0.16
C THR A 59 8.90 9.00 -1.50
N GLU A 60 9.29 7.90 -2.15
CA GLU A 60 8.67 7.46 -3.40
C GLU A 60 7.26 6.91 -3.16
N PHE A 61 7.05 6.17 -2.07
CA PHE A 61 5.71 5.72 -1.65
C PHE A 61 4.76 6.91 -1.46
N LEU A 62 5.20 7.93 -0.72
CA LEU A 62 4.41 9.16 -0.50
C LEU A 62 4.19 9.93 -1.81
N ARG A 63 5.16 9.95 -2.73
CA ARG A 63 5.02 10.58 -4.06
C ARG A 63 3.95 9.86 -4.89
N ALA A 64 3.94 8.52 -4.87
CA ALA A 64 2.95 7.71 -5.58
C ALA A 64 1.54 7.86 -4.99
N GLU A 65 1.42 7.88 -3.66
CA GLU A 65 0.15 8.10 -2.95
C GLU A 65 -0.46 9.47 -3.26
N MET A 66 0.32 10.56 -3.11
CA MET A 66 -0.12 11.92 -3.49
C MET A 66 -0.36 12.09 -4.99
N GLY A 67 0.26 11.24 -5.82
CA GLY A 67 0.04 11.19 -7.27
C GLY A 67 -1.15 10.33 -7.69
N HIS A 68 -1.85 9.69 -6.73
CA HIS A 68 -2.91 8.70 -6.96
C HIS A 68 -2.48 7.47 -7.79
N ASP A 69 -1.18 7.20 -7.92
CA ASP A 69 -0.67 5.95 -8.53
C ASP A 69 -0.70 4.83 -7.49
N TYR A 70 -1.92 4.34 -7.20
CA TYR A 70 -2.15 3.28 -6.24
C TYR A 70 -1.51 1.96 -6.64
N HIS A 71 -1.26 1.74 -7.94
CA HIS A 71 -0.53 0.57 -8.44
C HIS A 71 0.96 0.59 -8.09
N LEU A 72 1.61 1.75 -8.17
CA LEU A 72 2.98 1.94 -7.71
C LEU A 72 3.03 1.97 -6.17
N ALA A 73 2.15 2.72 -5.52
CA ALA A 73 2.07 2.81 -4.07
C ALA A 73 1.92 1.42 -3.41
N LYS A 74 1.10 0.52 -3.98
CA LYS A 74 0.97 -0.87 -3.52
C LYS A 74 2.31 -1.62 -3.51
N LYS A 75 3.08 -1.53 -4.60
CA LYS A 75 4.38 -2.21 -4.72
C LYS A 75 5.40 -1.65 -3.74
N LEU A 76 5.45 -0.32 -3.59
CA LEU A 76 6.36 0.34 -2.67
C LEU A 76 5.98 0.04 -1.21
N CYS A 77 4.69 -0.03 -0.88
CA CYS A 77 4.19 -0.46 0.42
C CYS A 77 4.58 -1.92 0.75
N GLN A 78 4.47 -2.84 -0.21
CA GLN A 78 4.97 -4.21 -0.06
C GLN A 78 6.49 -4.25 0.17
N MET A 79 7.27 -3.41 -0.51
CA MET A 79 8.71 -3.29 -0.26
C MET A 79 8.99 -2.77 1.14
N ILE A 80 8.25 -1.78 1.64
CA ILE A 80 8.36 -1.28 3.03
C ILE A 80 8.10 -2.42 4.02
N LEU A 81 7.06 -3.24 3.80
CA LEU A 81 6.74 -4.40 4.65
C LEU A 81 7.78 -5.53 4.62
N ILE A 82 8.65 -5.60 3.61
CA ILE A 82 9.80 -6.53 3.61
C ILE A 82 10.91 -6.05 4.56
N TYR A 83 11.09 -4.73 4.70
CA TYR A 83 12.05 -4.13 5.63
C TYR A 83 11.48 -4.05 7.06
N GLU A 84 10.21 -3.67 7.18
CA GLU A 84 9.52 -3.42 8.44
C GLU A 84 8.23 -4.28 8.54
N PRO A 85 8.35 -5.61 8.72
CA PRO A 85 7.21 -6.53 8.70
C PRO A 85 6.20 -6.29 9.83
N GLU A 86 6.60 -5.60 10.90
CA GLU A 86 5.73 -5.24 12.02
C GLU A 86 5.29 -3.77 12.05
N ASN A 87 5.58 -2.99 10.99
CA ASN A 87 5.09 -1.61 10.86
C ASN A 87 3.55 -1.60 10.72
N PRO A 88 2.79 -1.05 11.69
CA PRO A 88 1.33 -1.05 11.63
C PRO A 88 0.79 -0.08 10.59
N GLU A 89 1.41 1.09 10.41
CA GLU A 89 0.99 2.08 9.41
C GLU A 89 1.05 1.50 7.99
N ALA A 90 2.11 0.77 7.64
CA ALA A 90 2.26 0.13 6.34
C ALA A 90 1.21 -0.97 6.11
N LYS A 91 0.81 -1.71 7.15
CA LYS A 91 -0.29 -2.70 7.07
C LYS A 91 -1.64 -2.03 6.82
N GLU A 92 -1.90 -0.88 7.45
CA GLU A 92 -3.11 -0.08 7.21
C GLU A 92 -3.12 0.53 5.80
N PHE A 93 -2.02 1.17 5.39
CA PHE A 93 -1.88 1.72 4.04
C PHE A 93 -2.03 0.66 2.95
N PHE A 94 -1.44 -0.52 3.12
CA PHE A 94 -1.59 -1.61 2.16
C PHE A 94 -3.07 -1.98 1.97
N SER A 95 -3.81 -2.14 3.08
CA SER A 95 -5.23 -2.48 3.07
C SER A 95 -6.08 -1.41 2.39
N LEU A 96 -5.82 -0.13 2.69
CA LEU A 96 -6.51 1.00 2.06
C LEU A 96 -6.21 1.11 0.55
N ILE A 97 -4.97 0.87 0.13
CA ILE A 97 -4.58 0.90 -1.28
C ILE A 97 -5.26 -0.24 -2.06
N GLU A 98 -5.43 -1.42 -1.47
CA GLU A 98 -6.22 -2.49 -2.08
C GLU A 98 -7.71 -2.13 -2.24
N GLU A 99 -8.30 -1.42 -1.28
CA GLU A 99 -9.66 -0.91 -1.36
C GLU A 99 -9.80 0.17 -2.46
N MET A 100 -8.89 1.14 -2.53
CA MET A 100 -8.89 2.19 -3.57
C MET A 100 -8.82 1.60 -4.99
N LEU A 101 -7.93 0.63 -5.22
CA LEU A 101 -7.81 -0.07 -6.51
C LEU A 101 -9.07 -0.88 -6.87
N LEU A 102 -9.81 -1.38 -5.88
CA LEU A 102 -11.06 -2.09 -6.11
C LEU A 102 -12.18 -1.11 -6.50
N MET A 103 -12.24 0.07 -5.86
CA MET A 103 -13.19 1.14 -6.19
C MET A 103 -12.93 1.72 -7.59
N GLU A 104 -11.67 1.97 -7.93
CA GLU A 104 -11.26 2.45 -9.27
C GLU A 104 -11.76 1.50 -10.37
N LYS A 105 -11.59 0.19 -10.17
CA LYS A 105 -12.08 -0.83 -11.11
C LYS A 105 -13.61 -0.87 -11.22
N ALA A 106 -14.33 -0.57 -10.14
CA ALA A 106 -15.79 -0.50 -10.17
C ALA A 106 -16.29 0.74 -10.92
N GLN A 107 -15.64 1.89 -10.73
CA GLN A 107 -16.00 3.15 -11.39
C GLN A 107 -15.78 3.10 -12.91
N ASN A 108 -14.68 2.49 -13.38
CA ASN A 108 -14.43 2.32 -14.82
C ASN A 108 -15.49 1.47 -15.54
N LEU A 109 -16.24 0.62 -14.83
CA LEU A 109 -17.33 -0.19 -15.42
C LEU A 109 -18.65 0.57 -15.58
N GLU A 110 -18.82 1.72 -14.92
CA GLU A 110 -20.02 2.57 -15.04
C GLU A 110 -19.94 3.57 -16.20
N GLU A 111 -18.75 3.74 -16.81
CA GLU A 111 -18.53 4.66 -17.95
C GLU A 111 -18.61 3.98 -19.33
N GLU A 112 -18.74 2.64 -19.41
CA GLU A 112 -18.75 1.87 -20.66
C GLU A 112 -20.17 1.49 -21.17
N ASP A 113 -21.25 1.79 -20.41
CA ASP A 113 -22.65 1.42 -20.74
C ASP A 113 -23.44 2.53 -21.50
N ASP A 114 -22.75 3.50 -22.11
CA ASP A 114 -23.36 4.51 -23.03
C ASP A 114 -22.90 4.29 -24.49
N GLU A 115 -22.88 3.01 -24.91
CA GLU A 115 -22.80 2.60 -26.32
C GLU A 115 -24.08 3.00 -27.07
N SER A 116 -24.20 4.31 -27.30
CA SER A 116 -25.22 4.90 -28.15
C SER A 116 -25.06 4.43 -29.61
N GLU A 117 -26.04 3.65 -30.09
CA GLU A 117 -26.13 3.27 -31.51
C GLU A 117 -26.40 4.50 -32.39
N ASP A 118 -25.34 5.16 -32.89
CA ASP A 118 -25.42 6.10 -34.02
C ASP A 118 -24.60 5.58 -35.21
N ASP A 119 -25.25 4.74 -36.00
CA ASP A 119 -24.87 4.38 -37.37
C ASP A 119 -24.69 5.65 -38.22
N ASN A 120 -23.49 5.84 -38.84
CA ASN A 120 -23.33 6.22 -40.26
C ASN A 120 -21.89 6.68 -40.67
N SER A 121 -21.49 6.31 -41.89
CA SER A 121 -20.49 6.94 -42.79
C SER A 121 -18.99 6.62 -42.63
N GLU A 122 -18.61 5.45 -43.17
CA GLU A 122 -17.65 5.29 -44.28
C GLU A 122 -16.89 6.57 -44.75
N SER A 123 -15.56 6.59 -44.63
CA SER A 123 -14.70 7.43 -45.50
C SER A 123 -13.31 6.83 -45.70
N GLU A 124 -13.15 6.09 -46.81
CA GLU A 124 -11.87 5.62 -47.34
C GLU A 124 -10.93 6.79 -47.71
N GLY A 125 -9.68 6.77 -47.25
CA GLY A 125 -8.68 7.81 -47.58
C GLY A 125 -7.26 7.47 -47.13
N GLY A 126 -6.52 6.70 -47.94
CA GLY A 126 -5.17 6.22 -47.62
C GLY A 126 -3.99 7.06 -48.14
N SER A 127 -2.81 6.41 -48.18
CA SER A 127 -1.43 6.90 -48.45
C SER A 127 -0.71 7.44 -47.20
N THR A 128 0.30 6.75 -46.63
CA THR A 128 1.72 6.61 -47.08
C THR A 128 2.38 7.98 -47.28
N GLU A 129 3.56 8.30 -46.72
CA GLU A 129 4.87 7.62 -46.92
C GLU A 129 5.82 7.71 -45.70
N ASP A 130 6.88 6.88 -45.70
CA ASP A 130 7.95 6.73 -44.69
C ASP A 130 9.25 7.49 -45.14
N PRO A 131 10.43 7.28 -44.53
CA PRO A 131 11.10 8.10 -43.52
C PRO A 131 12.21 9.05 -44.05
N SER A 132 12.80 9.87 -43.17
CA SER A 132 14.12 10.52 -43.34
C SER A 132 14.64 10.90 -41.94
N GLU A 133 15.71 10.33 -41.38
CA GLU A 133 17.15 10.32 -41.75
C GLU A 133 17.89 11.67 -41.60
N GLU A 134 19.10 11.60 -41.00
CA GLU A 134 20.12 12.66 -40.70
C GLU A 134 19.68 13.82 -39.76
N SER A 135 20.51 14.51 -38.94
CA SER A 135 21.96 14.77 -38.85
C SER A 135 22.26 15.45 -37.48
N SER A 136 23.40 15.40 -36.74
CA SER A 136 24.66 14.61 -36.69
C SER A 136 25.38 14.93 -35.34
N ASP A 137 26.64 14.51 -35.15
CA ASP A 137 27.57 14.92 -34.07
C ASP A 137 27.65 16.42 -33.76
N GLU A 138 27.90 16.77 -32.48
CA GLU A 138 28.95 17.73 -32.06
C GLU A 138 29.43 17.36 -30.63
N CYS A 139 30.70 17.66 -30.33
CA CYS A 139 31.37 17.34 -29.07
C CYS A 139 31.51 18.54 -28.13
N GLU A 140 31.65 18.30 -26.81
CA GLU A 140 32.23 19.30 -25.89
C GLU A 140 33.18 18.63 -24.87
N ASP A 141 34.36 19.22 -24.75
CA ASP A 141 35.48 18.85 -23.87
C ASP A 141 35.65 19.98 -22.84
N GLY A 142 35.77 19.65 -21.54
CA GLY A 142 35.81 20.64 -20.45
C GLY A 142 35.99 20.05 -19.05
#